data_AF-A0A852DD85-F1
#
_entry.id   AF-A0A852DD85-F1
#
_cell.length_a   1.000
_cell.length_b   1.000
_cell.length_c   1.000
_cell.angle_alpha   90.00
_cell.angle_beta   90.00
_cell.angle_gamma   90.00
#
_symmetry.space_group_name_H-M   'P 1'
#
loop_
_entity.id
_entity.type
_entity.pdbx_description
1 polymer ?
#
loop_
_entity_poly.entity_id
_entity_poly.type
_entity_poly.pdbx_seq_one_letter_code
_entity_poly.pdbx_strand_id
1 'polypeptide(L)'
;CIPYSVLLKDLDMRNLRELEDLIIEAVYTDIIQGKLDQRNQVLEVDFCIGRDIQKKDISNIVKTLQEWCDGCEAVLLGIEQQVLRANQYKENHHRTQQQVEMEVTNIKKTLKATASSSAQEMEQQLVERECPPHTEQRQPTKKMSKVKGLVSSRH
;
A
#
# COMPACT_ATOMS: atom_id res chain seq x y z
N CYS A 1 2.05 -36.19 -2.30
CA CYS A 1 1.91 -37.39 -1.45
C CYS A 1 1.24 -38.50 -2.26
N ILE A 2 1.81 -39.70 -2.25
CA ILE A 2 1.32 -40.86 -3.02
C ILE A 2 0.76 -41.90 -2.04
N PRO A 3 -0.51 -42.33 -2.16
CA PRO A 3 -1.06 -43.37 -1.29
C PRO A 3 -0.41 -44.74 -1.49
N TYR A 4 -0.24 -45.49 -0.41
CA TYR A 4 0.30 -46.85 -0.47
C TYR A 4 -0.57 -47.79 -1.30
N SER A 5 -1.89 -47.60 -1.30
CA SER A 5 -2.80 -48.39 -2.15
C SER A 5 -2.52 -48.23 -3.64
N VAL A 6 -2.08 -47.05 -4.08
CA VAL A 6 -1.66 -46.80 -5.48
C VAL A 6 -0.35 -47.53 -5.76
N LEU A 7 0.64 -47.40 -4.88
CA LEU A 7 1.93 -48.05 -5.04
C LEU A 7 1.80 -49.59 -5.03
N LEU A 8 1.02 -50.15 -4.11
CA LEU A 8 0.76 -51.60 -4.04
C LEU A 8 0.13 -52.11 -5.34
N LYS A 9 -0.84 -51.38 -5.89
CA LYS A 9 -1.51 -51.76 -7.13
C LYS A 9 -0.60 -51.64 -8.35
N ASP A 10 0.07 -50.50 -8.51
CA ASP A 10 0.81 -50.18 -9.72
C ASP A 10 2.17 -50.91 -9.77
N LEU A 11 2.72 -51.30 -8.63
CA LEU A 11 3.92 -52.15 -8.51
C LEU A 11 3.60 -53.64 -8.35
N ASP A 12 2.30 -54.02 -8.38
CA ASP A 12 1.81 -55.40 -8.17
C ASP A 12 2.35 -56.05 -6.88
N MET A 13 2.37 -55.29 -5.79
CA MET A 13 2.79 -55.73 -4.47
C MET A 13 1.59 -56.07 -3.59
N ARG A 14 1.68 -57.19 -2.86
CA ARG A 14 0.60 -57.69 -1.98
C ARG A 14 0.84 -57.38 -0.51
N ASN A 15 2.08 -57.05 -0.16
CA ASN A 15 2.53 -56.92 1.21
C ASN A 15 3.04 -55.51 1.48
N LEU A 16 2.57 -54.93 2.58
CA LEU A 16 3.00 -53.61 3.02
C LEU A 16 4.50 -53.57 3.32
N ARG A 17 5.04 -54.64 3.90
CA ARG A 17 6.45 -54.68 4.29
C ARG A 17 7.40 -54.58 3.10
N GLU A 18 7.11 -55.33 2.02
CA GLU A 18 7.90 -55.31 0.79
C GLU A 18 7.86 -53.92 0.12
N LEU A 19 6.71 -53.25 0.16
CA LEU A 19 6.60 -51.88 -0.33
C LEU A 19 7.47 -50.92 0.49
N GLU A 20 7.40 -50.98 1.82
CA GLU A 20 8.20 -50.11 2.69
C GLU A 20 9.71 -50.35 2.52
N ASP A 21 10.14 -51.61 2.43
CA ASP A 21 11.55 -51.95 2.22
C ASP A 21 12.06 -51.42 0.86
N LEU A 22 11.26 -51.50 -0.21
CA LEU A 22 11.61 -50.92 -1.52
C LEU A 22 11.69 -49.39 -1.48
N ILE A 23 10.75 -48.74 -0.79
CA ILE A 23 10.78 -47.27 -0.62
C ILE A 23 12.03 -46.87 0.17
N ILE A 24 12.37 -47.58 1.24
CA ILE A 24 13.57 -47.32 2.04
C ILE A 24 14.82 -47.46 1.16
N GLU A 25 14.90 -48.48 0.31
CA GLU A 25 16.02 -48.65 -0.63
C GLU A 25 16.10 -47.50 -1.65
N ALA A 26 14.97 -47.05 -2.20
CA ALA A 26 14.93 -45.91 -3.12
C ALA A 26 15.37 -44.59 -2.46
N VAL A 27 15.06 -44.41 -1.17
CA VAL A 27 15.54 -43.27 -0.39
C VAL A 27 17.02 -43.40 -0.07
N TYR A 28 17.48 -44.59 0.29
CA TYR A 28 18.88 -44.85 0.63
C TYR A 28 19.82 -44.72 -0.58
N THR A 29 19.30 -44.93 -1.79
CA THR A 29 20.01 -44.75 -3.06
C THR A 29 19.87 -43.33 -3.63
N ASP A 30 19.29 -42.39 -2.89
CA ASP A 30 19.06 -41.00 -3.27
C ASP A 30 18.23 -40.81 -4.56
N ILE A 31 17.46 -41.82 -4.97
CA ILE A 31 16.54 -41.70 -6.12
C ILE A 31 15.37 -40.79 -5.74
N ILE A 32 14.90 -40.91 -4.50
CA ILE A 32 13.79 -40.16 -3.93
C ILE A 32 14.22 -39.60 -2.57
N GLN A 33 13.86 -38.35 -2.29
CA GLN A 33 13.94 -37.78 -0.96
C GLN A 33 12.53 -37.51 -0.47
N GLY A 34 12.25 -37.90 0.77
CA GLY A 34 10.91 -37.82 1.33
C GLY A 34 10.76 -38.60 2.61
N LYS A 35 9.51 -38.79 3.05
CA LYS A 35 9.17 -39.44 4.31
C LYS A 35 8.02 -40.43 4.13
N LEU A 36 8.11 -41.53 4.87
CA LEU A 36 7.04 -42.50 4.99
C LEU A 36 6.09 -42.05 6.12
N ASP A 37 4.84 -41.79 5.78
CA ASP A 37 3.77 -41.61 6.77
C ASP A 37 2.96 -42.90 6.86
N GLN A 38 3.40 -43.79 7.74
CA GLN A 38 2.77 -45.08 7.96
C GLN A 38 1.38 -44.94 8.59
N ARG A 39 1.09 -43.85 9.32
CA ARG A 39 -0.23 -43.64 9.93
C ARG A 39 -1.27 -43.33 8.86
N ASN A 40 -0.94 -42.45 7.93
CA ASN A 40 -1.85 -42.06 6.86
C ASN A 40 -1.70 -42.93 5.61
N GLN A 41 -0.76 -43.89 5.61
CA GLN A 41 -0.48 -44.81 4.51
C GLN A 41 -0.13 -44.04 3.22
N VAL A 42 0.74 -43.04 3.34
CA VAL A 42 1.19 -42.20 2.22
C VAL A 42 2.71 -42.07 2.21
N LEU A 43 3.27 -41.96 1.00
CA LEU A 43 4.64 -41.53 0.77
C LEU A 43 4.64 -40.04 0.45
N GLU A 44 5.30 -39.25 1.30
CA GLU A 44 5.60 -37.85 1.04
C GLU A 44 6.92 -37.78 0.28
N VAL A 45 6.91 -37.12 -0.87
CA VAL A 45 8.09 -36.96 -1.73
C VAL A 45 8.38 -35.48 -1.82
N ASP A 46 9.56 -35.09 -1.37
CA ASP A 46 10.07 -33.72 -1.43
C ASP A 46 10.85 -33.50 -2.72
N PHE A 47 11.63 -34.50 -3.14
CA PHE A 47 12.45 -34.45 -4.34
C PHE A 47 12.61 -35.84 -4.95
N CYS A 48 12.84 -35.90 -6.26
CA CYS A 48 13.21 -37.13 -6.95
C CYS A 48 14.07 -36.83 -8.18
N ILE A 49 14.85 -37.82 -8.60
CA ILE A 49 15.62 -37.72 -9.85
C ILE A 49 14.72 -37.96 -11.07
N GLY A 50 14.97 -37.23 -12.16
CA GLY A 50 14.31 -37.47 -13.44
C GLY A 50 14.86 -38.73 -14.12
N ARG A 51 14.04 -39.78 -14.21
CA ARG A 51 14.47 -41.06 -14.82
C ARG A 51 14.40 -41.06 -16.35
N ASP A 52 13.28 -40.60 -16.90
CA ASP A 52 12.98 -40.67 -18.34
C ASP A 52 12.62 -39.29 -18.87
N ILE A 53 13.19 -38.91 -20.02
CA ILE A 53 12.78 -37.71 -20.76
C ILE A 53 12.47 -38.12 -22.20
N GLN A 54 11.19 -38.07 -22.58
CA GLN A 54 10.78 -38.33 -23.96
C GLN A 54 10.75 -37.02 -24.74
N LYS A 55 11.14 -37.04 -26.02
CA LYS A 55 11.18 -35.84 -26.88
C LYS A 55 9.84 -35.10 -26.95
N LYS A 56 8.73 -35.85 -26.89
CA LYS A 56 7.36 -35.30 -26.90
C LYS A 56 7.01 -34.48 -25.65
N ASP A 57 7.68 -34.76 -24.52
CA ASP A 57 7.39 -34.13 -23.23
C ASP A 57 8.18 -32.83 -23.02
N ILE A 58 9.21 -32.57 -23.84
CA ILE A 58 10.06 -31.36 -23.74
C ILE A 58 9.21 -30.09 -23.82
N SER A 59 8.25 -30.02 -24.75
CA SER A 59 7.37 -28.86 -24.88
C SER A 59 6.52 -28.63 -23.63
N ASN A 60 6.07 -29.70 -22.97
CA ASN A 60 5.32 -29.61 -21.72
C ASN A 60 6.22 -29.12 -20.58
N ILE A 61 7.45 -29.63 -20.49
CA ILE A 61 8.44 -29.20 -19.48
C ILE A 61 8.71 -27.69 -19.62
N VAL A 62 8.99 -27.22 -20.84
CA VAL A 62 9.21 -25.79 -21.11
C VAL A 62 7.99 -24.95 -20.71
N LYS A 63 6.79 -25.42 -21.07
CA LYS A 63 5.54 -24.74 -20.72
C LYS A 63 5.37 -24.63 -19.20
N THR A 64 5.54 -25.72 -18.46
CA THR A 64 5.39 -25.73 -17.00
C THR A 64 6.42 -24.82 -16.32
N LEU A 65 7.67 -24.80 -16.82
CA LEU A 65 8.68 -23.88 -16.31
C LEU A 65 8.32 -22.43 -16.58
N GLN A 66 7.82 -22.11 -17.77
CA GLN A 66 7.38 -20.75 -18.10
C GLN A 66 6.19 -20.31 -17.23
N GLU A 67 5.18 -21.15 -17.06
CA GLU A 67 4.03 -20.87 -16.20
C GLU A 67 4.46 -20.60 -14.75
N TRP A 68 5.47 -21.32 -14.26
CA TRP A 68 6.03 -21.09 -12.92
C TRP A 68 6.80 -19.76 -12.83
N CYS A 69 7.59 -19.41 -13.85
CA CYS A 69 8.27 -18.12 -13.94
C CYS A 69 7.27 -16.96 -13.96
N ASP A 70 6.25 -17.04 -14.83
CA ASP A 70 5.21 -16.02 -14.97
C ASP A 70 4.44 -15.85 -13.66
N GLY A 71 4.14 -16.95 -12.95
CA GLY A 71 3.53 -16.92 -11.63
C GLY A 71 4.38 -16.19 -10.59
N CYS A 72 5.69 -16.47 -10.57
CA CYS A 72 6.63 -15.76 -9.68
C CYS A 72 6.70 -14.27 -10.01
N GLU A 73 6.78 -13.91 -11.30
CA GLU A 73 6.83 -12.52 -11.76
C GLU A 73 5.55 -11.77 -11.39
N ALA A 74 4.38 -12.38 -11.59
CA ALA A 74 3.10 -11.78 -11.23
C ALA A 74 3.00 -11.48 -9.72
N VAL A 75 3.48 -12.40 -8.86
CA VAL A 75 3.52 -12.18 -7.41
C VAL A 75 4.49 -11.06 -7.05
N LEU A 76 5.68 -11.03 -7.63
CA LEU A 76 6.68 -9.98 -7.40
C LEU A 76 6.15 -8.59 -7.81
N LEU A 77 5.59 -8.48 -9.02
CA LEU A 77 4.97 -7.25 -9.51
C LEU A 77 3.80 -6.82 -8.61
N GLY A 78 3.02 -7.79 -8.12
CA GLY A 78 1.95 -7.54 -7.15
C GLY A 78 2.50 -6.89 -5.88
N ILE A 79 3.59 -7.42 -5.31
CA ILE A 79 4.25 -6.87 -4.12
C ILE A 79 4.79 -5.47 -4.40
N GLU A 80 5.49 -5.26 -5.52
CA GLU A 80 6.02 -3.95 -5.92
C GLU A 80 4.91 -2.89 -6.01
N GLN A 81 3.79 -3.24 -6.61
CA GLN A 81 2.63 -2.34 -6.68
C GLN A 81 2.05 -2.02 -5.30
N GLN A 82 2.00 -2.99 -4.39
CA GLN A 82 1.53 -2.73 -3.02
C GLN A 82 2.49 -1.79 -2.28
N VAL A 83 3.80 -1.95 -2.45
CA VAL A 83 4.80 -1.04 -1.88
C VAL A 83 4.62 0.38 -2.42
N LEU A 84 4.42 0.53 -3.74
CA LEU A 84 4.17 1.84 -4.35
C LEU A 84 2.89 2.49 -3.80
N ARG A 85 1.80 1.73 -3.70
CA ARG A 85 0.53 2.21 -3.14
C ARG A 85 0.69 2.65 -1.68
N ALA A 86 1.37 1.84 -0.86
CA ALA A 86 1.62 2.18 0.54
C ALA A 86 2.45 3.47 0.69
N ASN A 87 3.48 3.64 -0.14
CA ASN A 87 4.30 4.85 -0.15
C ASN A 87 3.51 6.09 -0.61
N GLN A 88 2.70 5.97 -1.66
CA GLN A 88 1.82 7.04 -2.12
C GLN A 88 0.79 7.44 -1.05
N TYR A 89 0.20 6.45 -0.36
CA TYR A 89 -0.74 6.70 0.72
C TYR A 89 -0.07 7.45 1.88
N LYS A 90 1.13 7.01 2.29
CA LYS A 90 1.94 7.66 3.32
C LYS A 90 2.25 9.12 2.95
N GLU A 91 2.70 9.37 1.72
CA GLU A 91 3.03 10.72 1.24
C GLU A 91 1.81 11.63 1.21
N ASN A 92 0.68 11.15 0.67
CA ASN A 92 -0.57 11.90 0.63
C ASN A 92 -1.08 12.20 2.04
N HIS A 93 -1.04 11.22 2.93
CA HIS A 93 -1.45 11.40 4.32
C HIS A 93 -0.58 12.45 5.01
N HIS A 94 0.74 12.37 4.83
CA HIS A 94 1.68 13.34 5.39
C HIS A 94 1.42 14.76 4.86
N ARG A 95 1.19 14.90 3.55
CA ARG A 95 0.85 16.19 2.92
C ARG A 95 -0.45 16.77 3.48
N THR A 96 -1.51 15.96 3.58
CA THR A 96 -2.79 16.41 4.15
C THR A 96 -2.62 16.82 5.61
N GLN A 97 -1.87 16.06 6.39
CA GLN A 97 -1.58 16.38 7.79
C GLN A 97 -0.86 17.74 7.91
N GLN A 98 0.19 17.96 7.12
CA GLN A 98 0.90 19.24 7.09
C GLN A 98 -0.02 20.41 6.71
N GLN A 99 -0.90 20.22 5.72
CA GLN A 99 -1.86 21.26 5.32
C GLN A 99 -2.81 21.60 6.47
N VAL A 100 -3.36 20.60 7.15
CA VAL A 100 -4.22 20.81 8.33
C VAL A 100 -3.48 21.55 9.44
N GLU A 101 -2.23 21.17 9.74
CA GLU A 101 -1.41 21.83 10.77
C GLU A 101 -1.10 23.30 10.42
N MET A 102 -0.83 23.59 9.14
CA MET A 102 -0.64 24.96 8.66
C MET A 102 -1.91 25.80 8.77
N GLU A 103 -3.06 25.27 8.36
CA GLU A 103 -4.35 25.97 8.46
C GLU A 103 -4.71 26.25 9.93
N VAL A 104 -4.52 25.29 10.83
CA VAL A 104 -4.72 25.48 12.28
C VAL A 104 -3.82 26.61 12.80
N THR A 105 -2.55 26.63 12.39
CA THR A 105 -1.59 27.66 12.79
C THR A 105 -1.99 29.04 12.26
N ASN A 106 -2.44 29.12 11.01
CA ASN A 106 -2.88 30.36 10.38
C ASN A 106 -4.14 30.91 11.06
N ILE A 107 -5.15 30.06 11.30
CA ILE A 107 -6.37 30.43 12.03
C ILE A 107 -6.02 30.95 13.43
N LYS A 108 -5.14 30.26 14.16
CA LYS A 108 -4.70 30.69 15.50
C LYS A 108 -4.01 32.06 15.46
N LYS A 109 -3.18 32.33 14.44
CA LYS A 109 -2.52 33.64 14.24
C LYS A 109 -3.55 34.73 13.93
N THR A 110 -4.48 34.48 13.02
CA THR A 110 -5.54 35.43 12.65
C THR A 110 -6.42 35.77 13.85
N LEU A 111 -6.88 34.77 14.61
CA LEU A 111 -7.67 34.99 15.82
C LEU A 111 -6.93 35.86 16.85
N LYS A 112 -5.62 35.61 17.06
CA LYS A 112 -4.80 36.44 17.96
C LYS A 112 -4.67 37.87 17.45
N ALA A 113 -4.42 38.06 16.15
CA ALA A 113 -4.30 39.39 15.55
C ALA A 113 -5.61 40.19 15.63
N THR A 114 -6.75 39.57 15.35
CA THR A 114 -8.08 40.20 15.48
C THR A 114 -8.38 40.55 16.93
N ALA A 115 -8.06 39.68 17.89
CA ALA A 115 -8.24 39.98 19.33
C ALA A 115 -7.36 41.15 19.79
N SER A 116 -6.11 41.25 19.33
CA SER A 116 -5.24 42.39 19.63
C SER A 116 -5.75 43.69 18.98
N SER A 117 -6.24 43.63 17.75
CA SER A 117 -6.79 44.79 17.03
C SER A 117 -8.06 45.33 17.69
N SER A 118 -8.95 44.43 18.13
CA SER A 118 -10.18 44.83 18.83
C SER A 118 -9.93 45.34 20.25
N ALA A 119 -8.89 44.86 20.92
CA ALA A 119 -8.42 45.45 22.18
C ALA A 119 -7.87 46.88 21.99
N GLN A 120 -7.10 47.11 20.91
CA GLN A 120 -6.59 48.45 20.57
C GLN A 120 -7.71 49.42 20.15
N GLU A 121 -8.70 48.96 19.38
CA GLU A 121 -9.86 49.78 19.01
C GLU A 121 -10.72 50.16 20.24
N MET A 122 -10.92 49.23 21.18
CA MET A 122 -11.66 49.50 22.41
C MET A 122 -10.92 50.50 23.30
N GLU A 123 -9.59 50.42 23.39
CA GLU A 123 -8.76 51.36 24.14
C GLU A 123 -8.72 52.75 23.48
N GLN A 124 -8.70 52.81 22.14
CA GLN A 124 -8.75 54.08 21.41
C GLN A 124 -10.13 54.77 21.53
N GLN A 125 -11.22 54.00 21.60
CA GLN A 125 -12.57 54.53 21.85
C GLN A 125 -12.79 55.03 23.30
N LEU A 126 -12.07 54.47 24.27
CA LEU A 126 -12.05 54.98 25.65
C LEU A 126 -11.26 56.30 25.74
N VAL A 127 -10.16 56.44 25.00
CA VAL A 127 -9.35 57.67 24.97
C VAL A 127 -10.04 58.82 24.21
N GLU A 128 -10.81 58.53 23.15
CA GLU A 128 -11.59 59.57 22.43
C GLU A 128 -12.77 60.12 23.23
N ARG A 129 -13.27 59.39 24.24
CA ARG A 129 -14.40 59.85 25.09
C ARG A 129 -14.00 60.81 26.21
N GLU A 130 -12.72 61.03 26.47
CA GLU A 130 -12.24 61.94 27.54
C GLU A 130 -11.86 63.35 27.05
N CYS A 131 -12.00 63.67 25.76
CA CYS A 131 -11.75 65.02 25.23
C CYS A 131 -13.05 65.87 25.12
N PRO A 132 -13.11 67.09 25.69
CA PRO A 132 -14.32 67.93 25.67
C PRO A 132 -14.53 68.59 24.28
N PRO A 133 -15.77 68.96 23.91
CA PRO A 133 -16.06 69.52 22.60
C PRO A 133 -15.60 70.98 22.52
N HIS A 134 -14.76 71.31 21.52
CA HIS A 134 -14.53 72.68 21.09
C HIS A 134 -15.27 72.96 19.77
N THR A 135 -15.82 74.18 19.73
CA THR A 135 -16.81 74.78 18.84
C THR A 135 -16.48 74.86 17.34
N GLU A 136 -17.57 74.90 16.57
CA GLU A 136 -17.73 75.10 15.12
C GLU A 136 -16.75 76.06 14.41
N GLN A 137 -16.38 75.72 13.17
CA GLN A 137 -16.36 76.69 12.05
C GLN A 137 -16.36 76.04 10.64
N ARG A 138 -17.44 76.35 9.90
CA ARG A 138 -17.72 76.43 8.45
C ARG A 138 -16.80 75.83 7.36
N GLN A 139 -17.50 75.14 6.43
CA GLN A 139 -17.26 74.75 5.02
C GLN A 139 -16.57 75.79 4.09
N PRO A 140 -15.91 75.40 2.96
CA PRO A 140 -16.63 75.00 1.73
C PRO A 140 -16.02 73.92 0.78
N THR A 141 -16.95 73.18 0.17
CA THR A 141 -17.01 72.45 -1.13
C THR A 141 -15.76 72.25 -2.01
N LYS A 142 -15.59 71.05 -2.59
CA LYS A 142 -15.40 70.83 -4.06
C LYS A 142 -15.44 69.33 -4.50
N LYS A 143 -16.38 69.10 -5.44
CA LYS A 143 -16.57 68.12 -6.54
C LYS A 143 -15.54 67.01 -6.91
N MET A 144 -16.13 65.98 -7.56
CA MET A 144 -15.60 64.99 -8.56
C MET A 144 -14.90 63.75 -7.96
N SER A 145 -15.00 62.51 -8.50
CA SER A 145 -15.41 62.02 -9.82
C SER A 145 -15.74 60.51 -9.78
N LYS A 146 -16.46 60.06 -10.80
CA LYS A 146 -16.93 58.69 -11.09
C LYS A 146 -15.88 57.88 -11.86
N VAL A 147 -15.57 56.64 -11.47
CA VAL A 147 -14.86 55.62 -12.29
C VAL A 147 -15.37 54.22 -11.86
N LYS A 148 -16.33 53.59 -12.57
CA LYS A 148 -16.20 52.60 -13.67
C LYS A 148 -15.20 51.47 -13.42
N GLY A 149 -15.72 50.23 -13.33
CA GLY A 149 -14.98 49.02 -13.00
C GLY A 149 -14.21 48.38 -14.16
N LEU A 150 -13.69 47.18 -13.91
CA LEU A 150 -13.24 46.22 -14.91
C LEU A 150 -13.19 44.81 -14.32
N VAL A 151 -14.01 43.93 -14.90
CA VAL A 151 -13.91 42.48 -14.86
C VAL A 151 -12.70 42.04 -15.70
N SER A 152 -11.94 41.05 -15.24
CA SER A 152 -11.02 40.31 -16.11
C SER A 152 -11.29 38.81 -15.98
N SER A 153 -11.71 38.24 -17.10
CA SER A 153 -11.98 36.83 -17.35
C SER A 153 -10.71 36.19 -17.90
N ARG A 154 -10.40 34.94 -17.50
CA ARG A 154 -9.41 34.08 -18.17
C ARG A 154 -10.13 32.80 -18.59
N HIS A 155 -10.18 32.59 -19.90
CA HIS A 155 -10.28 31.27 -20.52
C HIS A 155 -8.87 30.79 -20.82
#